data_AF-A0A7X4ICE1-F1
#
_entry.id   AF-A0A7X4ICE1-F1
#
_cell.length_a   1.000
_cell.length_b   1.000
_cell.length_c   1.000
_cell.angle_alpha   90.00
_cell.angle_beta   90.00
_cell.angle_gamma   90.00
#
_symmetry.space_group_name_H-M   'P 1'
#
loop_
_entity.id
_entity.type
_entity.pdbx_description
1 polymer ?
#
loop_
_entity_poly.entity_id
_entity_poly.type
_entity_poly.pdbx_seq_one_letter_code
_entity_poly.pdbx_strand_id
1 'polypeptide(L)'
;MRPEIRQILLTMVLPLFLIFILYMIKVLEIGMDWDFTSLGVYPLSKKGMFGIFTHPLIHSGFKHLLTNTLPLFFLSWCLFYFYRSIAPSIFLIIWIGCGAITF
;
A
#
# COMPACT_ATOMS: atom_id res chain seq x y z
N MET A 1 21.23 -16.11 15.90
CA MET A 1 20.18 -15.14 16.30
C MET A 1 19.07 -15.87 17.02
N ARG A 2 18.48 -15.27 18.06
CA ARG A 2 17.28 -15.81 18.71
C ARG A 2 16.14 -15.88 17.68
N PRO A 3 15.32 -16.96 17.68
CA PRO A 3 14.27 -17.15 16.69
C PRO A 3 13.27 -15.98 16.66
N GLU A 4 12.99 -15.31 17.79
CA GLU A 4 12.07 -14.17 17.83
C GLU A 4 12.62 -12.95 17.07
N ILE A 5 13.91 -12.61 17.23
CA ILE A 5 14.49 -11.45 16.54
C ILE A 5 14.49 -11.66 15.02
N ARG A 6 14.80 -12.89 14.58
CA ARG A 6 14.72 -13.24 13.15
C ARG A 6 13.30 -13.05 12.64
N GLN A 7 12.33 -13.48 13.42
CA GLN A 7 10.91 -13.37 13.10
C GLN A 7 10.45 -11.91 12.95
N ILE A 8 10.85 -11.05 13.89
CA ILE A 8 10.61 -9.61 13.91
C ILE A 8 11.15 -8.96 12.64
N LEU A 9 12.40 -9.24 12.28
CA LEU A 9 13.05 -8.67 11.10
C LEU A 9 12.43 -9.16 9.79
N LEU A 10 12.12 -10.46 9.70
CA LEU A 10 11.54 -11.04 8.48
C LEU A 10 10.16 -10.43 8.15
N THR A 11 9.34 -10.12 9.16
CA THR A 11 8.02 -9.52 8.91
C THR A 11 8.08 -8.04 8.55
N MET A 12 9.22 -7.36 8.74
CA MET A 12 9.41 -5.99 8.24
C MET A 12 9.63 -5.95 6.72
N VAL A 13 10.10 -7.04 6.12
CA VAL A 13 10.49 -7.06 4.70
C VAL A 13 9.31 -6.71 3.80
N LEU A 14 8.15 -7.31 4.03
CA LEU A 14 6.97 -7.09 3.20
C LEU A 14 6.45 -5.64 3.21
N PRO A 15 6.21 -4.99 4.38
CA PRO A 15 5.79 -3.59 4.40
C PRO A 15 6.85 -2.63 3.87
N LEU A 16 8.15 -2.89 4.12
CA LEU A 16 9.22 -2.08 3.55
C LEU A 16 9.28 -2.21 2.02
N PHE A 17 9.08 -3.42 1.50
CA PHE A 17 9.02 -3.65 0.06
C PHE A 17 7.83 -2.94 -0.59
N LEU A 18 6.66 -2.96 0.05
CA LEU A 18 5.51 -2.19 -0.41
C LEU A 18 5.81 -0.68 -0.42
N ILE A 19 6.37 -0.15 0.66
CA ILE A 19 6.76 1.27 0.74
C ILE A 19 7.76 1.63 -0.35
N PHE A 20 8.75 0.76 -0.60
CA PHE A 20 9.70 0.93 -1.69
C PHE A 20 8.99 1.05 -3.05
N ILE A 21 8.01 0.19 -3.33
CA ILE A 21 7.20 0.28 -4.56
C ILE A 21 6.46 1.63 -4.64
N LEU A 22 5.83 2.08 -3.55
CA LEU A 22 5.09 3.35 -3.53
C LEU A 22 6.01 4.55 -3.85
N TYR A 23 7.19 4.59 -3.24
CA TYR A 23 8.17 5.65 -3.52
C TYR A 23 8.72 5.57 -4.94
N MET A 24 9.00 4.36 -5.45
CA MET A 24 9.42 4.15 -6.82
C MET A 24 8.36 4.67 -7.81
N ILE A 25 7.08 4.33 -7.61
CA ILE A 25 5.98 4.83 -8.42
C ILE A 25 5.93 6.36 -8.40
N LYS A 26 6.05 6.98 -7.21
CA LYS A 26 5.99 8.45 -7.10
C LYS A 26 7.18 9.16 -7.73
N VAL A 27 8.37 8.56 -7.64
CA VAL A 27 9.57 9.08 -8.33
C VAL A 27 9.42 8.98 -9.83
N LEU A 28 8.90 7.86 -10.35
CA LEU A 28 8.64 7.70 -11.79
C LEU A 28 7.54 8.66 -12.28
N GLU A 29 6.47 8.83 -11.52
CA GLU A 29 5.38 9.75 -11.85
C GLU A 29 5.91 11.17 -12.09
N ILE A 30 6.68 11.70 -11.14
CA ILE A 30 7.22 13.07 -11.21
C ILE A 30 8.40 13.16 -12.18
N GLY A 31 9.30 12.17 -12.17
CA GLY A 31 10.52 12.20 -12.99
C GLY A 31 10.26 12.01 -14.48
N MET A 32 9.18 11.31 -14.83
CA MET A 32 8.78 11.04 -16.21
C MET A 32 7.61 11.91 -16.70
N ASP A 33 7.11 12.81 -15.85
CA ASP A 33 5.92 13.65 -16.10
C ASP A 33 4.68 12.80 -16.49
N TRP A 34 4.51 11.67 -15.80
CA TRP A 34 3.38 10.76 -16.01
C TRP A 34 2.21 11.13 -15.10
N ASP A 35 0.98 10.99 -15.61
CA ASP A 35 -0.23 11.17 -14.81
C ASP A 35 -0.85 9.83 -14.42
N PHE A 36 -0.49 9.33 -13.24
CA PHE A 36 -1.12 8.13 -12.67
C PHE A 36 -2.43 8.41 -11.93
N THR A 37 -2.88 9.67 -11.85
CA THR A 37 -4.16 10.02 -11.21
C THR A 37 -5.32 9.26 -11.85
N SER A 38 -5.24 9.03 -13.16
CA SER A 38 -6.18 8.21 -13.94
C SER A 38 -6.36 6.77 -13.44
N LEU A 39 -5.41 6.24 -12.68
CA LEU A 39 -5.45 4.92 -12.02
C LEU A 39 -6.05 4.98 -10.60
N GLY A 40 -6.57 6.12 -10.17
CA GLY A 40 -7.31 6.28 -8.92
C GLY A 40 -8.75 5.77 -9.00
N VAL A 41 -9.43 5.70 -7.84
CA VAL A 41 -10.88 5.43 -7.78
C VAL A 41 -11.63 6.69 -8.21
N TYR A 42 -12.48 6.54 -9.23
CA TYR A 42 -13.46 7.55 -9.63
C TYR A 42 -14.86 6.97 -9.48
N PRO A 43 -15.61 7.34 -8.43
CA PRO A 43 -16.93 6.79 -8.16
C PRO A 43 -17.87 6.95 -9.34
N LEU A 44 -18.76 5.97 -9.54
CA LEU A 44 -19.79 5.99 -10.60
C LEU A 44 -19.25 6.06 -12.05
N SER A 45 -17.94 5.92 -12.27
CA SER A 45 -17.30 5.94 -13.58
C SER A 45 -16.73 4.58 -13.94
N LYS A 46 -17.11 4.03 -15.12
CA LYS A 46 -16.54 2.76 -15.62
C LYS A 46 -15.01 2.79 -15.73
N LYS A 47 -14.42 3.98 -15.96
CA LYS A 47 -12.96 4.15 -16.02
C LYS A 47 -12.30 4.06 -14.63
N GLY A 48 -13.02 4.41 -13.56
CA GLY A 48 -12.52 4.38 -12.19
C GLY A 48 -12.54 3.01 -11.52
N MET A 49 -13.12 2.00 -12.16
CA MET A 49 -13.23 0.63 -11.60
C MET A 49 -11.86 -0.01 -11.39
N PHE A 50 -10.88 0.27 -12.26
CA PHE A 50 -9.52 -0.22 -12.08
C PHE A 50 -8.87 0.35 -10.81
N GLY A 51 -9.27 1.57 -10.43
CA GLY A 51 -8.87 2.24 -9.19
C GLY A 51 -9.14 1.44 -7.93
N ILE A 52 -10.12 0.52 -7.92
CA ILE A 52 -10.39 -0.34 -6.77
C ILE A 52 -9.11 -1.08 -6.33
N PHE A 53 -8.30 -1.51 -7.30
CA PHE A 53 -7.06 -2.24 -7.05
C PHE A 53 -5.84 -1.34 -6.99
N THR A 54 -5.81 -0.26 -7.77
CA THR A 54 -4.60 0.56 -7.94
C THR A 54 -4.54 1.80 -7.05
N HIS A 55 -5.64 2.24 -6.45
CA HIS A 55 -5.63 3.46 -5.63
C HIS A 55 -4.64 3.44 -4.46
N PRO A 56 -4.34 2.32 -3.77
CA PRO A 56 -3.36 2.35 -2.68
C PRO A 56 -1.95 2.64 -3.19
N LEU A 57 -1.71 2.48 -4.49
CA LEU A 57 -0.42 2.76 -5.13
C LEU A 57 -0.26 4.25 -5.51
N ILE A 58 -1.37 4.95 -5.75
CA ILE A 58 -1.35 6.30 -6.31
C ILE A 58 -1.47 7.34 -5.19
N HIS A 59 -0.58 8.34 -5.19
CA HIS A 59 -0.54 9.37 -4.17
C HIS A 59 -0.41 10.76 -4.79
N SER A 60 -1.16 11.74 -4.28
CA SER A 60 -1.15 13.11 -4.79
C SER A 60 0.21 13.82 -4.70
N GLY A 61 1.06 13.46 -3.75
CA GLY A 61 2.35 14.12 -3.53
C GLY A 61 3.25 13.39 -2.54
N PHE A 62 4.54 13.76 -2.51
CA PHE A 62 5.50 13.23 -1.53
C PHE A 62 5.08 13.50 -0.09
N LYS A 63 4.45 14.65 0.20
CA LYS A 63 3.93 14.97 1.53
C LYS A 63 2.88 13.95 1.97
N HIS A 64 1.93 13.62 1.09
CA HIS A 64 0.89 12.62 1.36
C HIS A 64 1.48 11.22 1.54
N LEU A 65 2.45 10.84 0.70
CA LEU A 65 3.14 9.55 0.83
C LEU A 65 3.93 9.45 2.14
N LEU A 66 4.66 10.50 2.52
CA LEU A 66 5.44 10.53 3.76
C LEU A 66 4.57 10.40 5.00
N THR A 67 3.43 11.10 5.06
CA THR A 67 2.51 11.02 6.21
C THR A 67 1.86 9.64 6.36
N ASN A 68 1.74 8.88 5.27
CA ASN A 68 1.20 7.51 5.28
C ASN A 68 2.27 6.43 5.48
N THR A 69 3.55 6.74 5.29
CA THR A 69 4.66 5.77 5.36
C THR A 69 4.75 5.09 6.73
N LEU A 70 4.75 5.88 7.81
CA LEU A 70 4.87 5.33 9.16
C LEU A 70 3.63 4.50 9.58
N PRO A 71 2.38 5.00 9.42
CA PRO A 71 1.19 4.20 9.66
C PRO A 71 1.15 2.91 8.84
N LEU A 72 1.42 2.99 7.53
CA LEU A 72 1.43 1.83 6.63
C LEU A 72 2.46 0.79 7.06
N PHE A 73 3.69 1.23 7.36
CA PHE A 73 4.75 0.37 7.86
C PHE A 73 4.33 -0.34 9.15
N PHE A 74 3.95 0.45 10.16
CA PHE A 74 3.72 -0.06 11.50
C PHE A 74 2.52 -1.00 11.56
N LEU A 75 1.38 -0.63 10.97
CA LEU A 75 0.17 -1.45 11.00
C LEU A 75 0.34 -2.74 10.20
N SER A 76 0.94 -2.66 9.02
CA SER A 76 1.22 -3.85 8.21
C SER A 76 2.21 -4.76 8.91
N TRP A 77 3.28 -4.20 9.48
CA TRP A 77 4.27 -4.99 10.22
C TRP A 77 3.66 -5.70 11.43
N CYS A 78 2.83 -5.01 12.21
CA CYS A 78 2.06 -5.60 13.31
C CYS A 78 1.12 -6.71 12.81
N LEU A 79 0.40 -6.49 11.71
CA LEU A 79 -0.49 -7.51 11.13
C LEU A 79 0.28 -8.79 10.77
N PHE A 80 1.38 -8.66 10.02
CA PHE A 80 2.20 -9.80 9.61
C PHE A 80 3.01 -10.42 10.75
N TYR A 81 3.30 -9.68 11.81
CA TYR A 81 3.98 -10.21 12.98
C TYR A 81 3.05 -10.99 13.90
N PHE A 82 1.92 -10.38 14.31
CA PHE A 82 1.00 -10.93 15.32
C PHE A 82 -0.07 -11.87 14.73
N TYR A 83 -0.53 -11.65 13.49
CA TYR A 83 -1.68 -12.36 12.89
C TYR A 83 -1.32 -13.12 11.61
N ARG A 84 -0.16 -13.78 11.60
CA ARG A 84 0.45 -14.44 10.42
C ARG A 84 -0.48 -15.27 9.55
N SER A 85 -1.33 -16.10 10.18
CA SER A 85 -2.21 -17.03 9.47
C SER A 85 -3.28 -16.32 8.64
N ILE A 86 -3.75 -15.16 9.09
CA ILE A 86 -4.83 -14.40 8.46
C ILE A 86 -4.34 -13.10 7.80
N ALA A 87 -3.10 -12.70 8.04
CA ALA A 87 -2.54 -11.43 7.56
C ALA A 87 -2.69 -11.22 6.05
N PRO A 88 -2.39 -12.19 5.16
CA PRO A 88 -2.58 -12.00 3.72
C PRO A 88 -4.04 -11.72 3.35
N SER A 89 -4.98 -12.43 3.96
CA SER A 89 -6.41 -12.26 3.72
C SER A 89 -6.89 -10.89 4.19
N ILE A 90 -6.52 -10.48 5.41
CA ILE A 90 -6.88 -9.16 5.95
C ILE A 90 -6.27 -8.05 5.11
N PHE A 91 -5.01 -8.19 4.69
CA PHE A 91 -4.35 -7.21 3.85
C PHE A 91 -5.08 -7.03 2.50
N LEU A 92 -5.44 -8.13 1.83
CA LEU A 92 -6.20 -8.08 0.57
C LEU A 92 -7.61 -7.52 0.74
N ILE A 93 -8.29 -7.86 1.84
CA ILE A 93 -9.61 -7.31 2.16
C ILE A 93 -9.54 -5.80 2.36
N ILE A 94 -8.55 -5.29 3.10
CA ILE A 94 -8.37 -3.85 3.28
C ILE A 94 -8.03 -3.19 1.94
N TRP A 95 -7.11 -3.79 1.19
CA TRP A 95 -6.64 -3.26 -0.10
C TRP A 95 -7.77 -3.07 -1.11
N ILE A 96 -8.57 -4.11 -1.33
CA ILE A 96 -9.66 -4.10 -2.33
C ILE A 96 -10.92 -3.49 -1.73
N GLY A 97 -11.23 -3.82 -0.48
CA GLY A 97 -12.46 -3.39 0.20
C GLY A 97 -12.55 -1.88 0.36
N CYS A 98 -11.45 -1.19 0.65
CA CYS A 98 -11.44 0.27 0.70
C CYS A 98 -11.87 0.89 -0.64
N GLY A 99 -11.30 0.40 -1.74
CA GLY A 99 -11.65 0.85 -3.08
C GLY A 99 -13.08 0.51 -3.47
N ALA A 100 -13.55 -0.69 -3.14
CA ALA A 100 -14.91 -1.14 -3.43
C ALA A 100 -15.98 -0.37 -2.64
N ILE A 101 -15.68 0.06 -1.42
CA ILE A 101 -16.59 0.89 -0.61
C ILE A 101 -16.60 2.34 -1.11
N THR A 102 -15.48 2.82 -1.64
CA THR A 102 -15.33 4.21 -2.12
C THR A 102 -15.92 4.43 -3.52
N PHE A 103 -15.96 3.38 -4.36
CA PHE A 103 -16.44 3.41 -5.74
C PHE A 103 -17.97 3.56 -5.86
#